data_AF-A0A7V0MEL3-F1
#
_entry.id   AF-A0A7V0MEL3-F1
#
_cell.length_a   1.000
_cell.length_b   1.000
_cell.length_c   1.000
_cell.angle_alpha   90.00
_cell.angle_beta   90.00
_cell.angle_gamma   90.00
#
_symmetry.space_group_name_H-M   'P 1'
#
loop_
_entity.id
_entity.type
_entity.pdbx_description
1 polymer ?
#
loop_
_entity_poly.entity_id
_entity_poly.type
_entity_poly.pdbx_seq_one_letter_code
_entity_poly.pdbx_strand_id
1 'polypeptide(L)'
;MPQLAIYLDEKTAKKLDQVVQATGKSRSKWVADLIKTRLQDNWPEGFFDLAGAWEGPETPEQIMRSIREGLDLFEKRDRIN
;
A
#
# COMPACT_ATOMS: atom_id res chain seq x y z
N MET A 1 24.79 15.44 4.50
CA MET A 1 23.86 14.62 3.69
C MET A 1 23.50 15.41 2.44
N PRO A 2 23.43 14.78 1.25
CA PRO A 2 22.93 15.46 0.06
C PRO A 2 21.45 15.84 0.27
N GLN A 3 21.08 17.05 -0.17
CA GLN A 3 19.71 17.55 -0.14
C GLN A 3 19.15 17.59 -1.56
N LEU A 4 17.88 17.22 -1.72
CA LEU A 4 17.17 17.23 -3.00
C LEU A 4 15.95 18.16 -2.88
N ALA A 5 15.88 19.17 -3.73
CA ALA A 5 14.70 20.02 -3.92
C ALA A 5 13.99 19.60 -5.21
N ILE A 6 12.68 19.37 -5.14
CA ILE A 6 11.87 18.95 -6.28
C ILE A 6 10.64 19.84 -6.41
N TYR A 7 10.23 20.11 -7.65
CA TYR A 7 8.96 20.75 -7.94
C TYR A 7 7.87 19.68 -8.03
N LEU A 8 6.73 19.93 -7.39
CA LEU A 8 5.54 19.10 -7.44
C LEU A 8 4.36 19.98 -7.87
N ASP A 9 3.52 19.46 -8.75
CA ASP A 9 2.24 20.10 -9.02
C ASP A 9 1.32 20.03 -7.79
N GLU A 10 0.35 20.92 -7.72
CA GLU A 10 -0.53 21.07 -6.55
C GLU A 10 -1.31 19.77 -6.24
N LYS A 11 -1.72 19.02 -7.26
CA LYS A 11 -2.45 17.77 -7.09
C LYS A 11 -1.56 16.70 -6.48
N THR A 12 -0.30 16.61 -6.91
CA THR A 12 0.68 15.69 -6.34
C THR A 12 1.06 16.07 -4.91
N ALA A 13 1.25 17.37 -4.64
CA ALA A 13 1.53 17.86 -3.28
C ALA A 13 0.40 17.52 -2.30
N LYS A 14 -0.86 17.72 -2.70
CA LYS A 14 -2.03 17.35 -1.87
C LYS A 14 -2.08 15.85 -1.55
N LYS A 15 -1.78 14.99 -2.53
CA LYS A 15 -1.70 13.54 -2.32
C LYS A 15 -0.59 13.16 -1.35
N LEU A 16 0.58 13.80 -1.48
CA LEU A 16 1.69 13.57 -0.55
C LEU A 16 1.28 13.87 0.90
N ASP A 17 0.54 14.95 1.12
CA ASP A 17 0.06 15.31 2.45
C ASP A 17 -0.89 14.28 3.05
N GLN A 18 -1.84 13.79 2.25
CA GLN A 18 -2.76 12.74 2.69
C GLN A 18 -2.02 11.46 3.11
N VAL A 19 -1.03 11.04 2.33
CA VAL A 19 -0.25 9.83 2.63
C VAL A 19 0.63 10.02 3.87
N VAL A 20 1.26 11.19 4.02
CA VAL A 20 2.08 11.53 5.19
C VAL A 20 1.23 11.53 6.45
N GLN A 21 0.01 12.08 6.41
CA GLN A 21 -0.93 12.03 7.53
C GLN A 21 -1.33 10.59 7.88
N ALA A 22 -1.67 9.77 6.89
CA ALA A 22 -2.08 8.38 7.11
C ALA A 22 -0.94 7.50 7.64
N THR A 23 0.31 7.77 7.23
CA THR A 23 1.48 6.95 7.60
C THR A 23 2.22 7.44 8.85
N GLY A 24 1.93 8.66 9.33
CA GLY A 24 2.64 9.30 10.44
C GLY A 24 4.10 9.66 10.14
N LYS A 25 4.55 9.56 8.88
CA LYS A 25 5.93 9.87 8.45
C LYS A 25 6.04 11.31 7.97
N SER A 26 7.17 11.97 8.21
CA SER A 26 7.43 13.28 7.58
C SER A 26 7.53 13.17 6.05
N ARG A 27 7.24 14.27 5.33
CA ARG A 27 7.35 14.33 3.85
C ARG A 27 8.72 13.85 3.36
N SER A 28 9.81 14.36 3.94
CA SER A 28 11.17 14.00 3.55
C SER A 28 11.48 12.52 3.80
N LYS A 29 11.01 11.94 4.92
CA LYS A 29 11.20 10.52 5.20
C LYS A 29 10.39 9.65 4.23
N TRP A 30 9.15 10.03 3.93
CA TRP A 30 8.32 9.31 2.99
C TRP A 30 8.94 9.30 1.58
N VAL A 31 9.42 10.44 1.09
CA VAL A 31 10.08 10.54 -0.23
C VAL A 31 11.40 9.74 -0.24
N ALA A 32 12.20 9.81 0.83
CA ALA A 32 13.44 9.04 0.91
C ALA A 32 13.19 7.52 0.91
N ASP A 33 12.17 7.06 1.65
CA ASP A 33 11.75 5.65 1.65
C ASP A 33 11.25 5.24 0.25
N LEU A 34 10.45 6.08 -0.41
CA LEU A 34 9.98 5.84 -1.79
C LEU A 34 11.14 5.68 -2.77
N ILE A 35 12.12 6.58 -2.74
CA ILE A 35 13.32 6.49 -3.60
C ILE A 35 14.05 5.19 -3.34
N LYS A 36 14.28 4.82 -2.08
CA LYS A 36 14.93 3.55 -1.71
C LYS A 36 14.19 2.35 -2.29
N THR A 37 12.87 2.29 -2.12
CA THR A 37 12.05 1.20 -2.65
C THR A 37 12.08 1.14 -4.18
N ARG A 38 12.09 2.30 -4.86
CA ARG A 38 12.15 2.34 -6.33
C ARG A 38 13.51 1.99 -6.91
N LEU A 39 14.58 2.15 -6.12
CA LEU A 39 15.94 1.76 -6.50
C LEU A 39 16.28 0.32 -6.08
N GLN A 40 15.38 -0.38 -5.40
CA GLN A 40 15.54 -1.81 -5.16
C GLN A 40 15.23 -2.57 -6.46
N ASP A 41 16.27 -3.07 -7.11
CA ASP A 41 16.15 -3.92 -8.31
C ASP A 41 15.88 -5.40 -7.98
N ASN A 42 15.67 -5.73 -6.70
CA ASN A 42 15.47 -7.09 -6.24
C ASN A 42 14.04 -7.30 -5.77
N TRP A 43 13.49 -8.46 -6.09
CA TRP A 43 12.25 -8.93 -5.48
C TRP A 43 12.42 -9.08 -3.97
N PRO A 44 11.36 -8.83 -3.16
CA PRO A 44 11.40 -9.11 -1.73
C PRO A 44 11.79 -10.57 -1.45
N GLU A 45 12.42 -10.80 -0.31
CA GLU A 45 12.69 -12.17 0.15
C GLU A 45 11.38 -12.97 0.21
N GLY A 46 11.42 -14.19 -0.34
CA GLY A 46 10.26 -15.09 -0.41
C GLY A 46 9.22 -14.73 -1.48
N PHE A 47 9.43 -13.72 -2.33
CA PHE A 47 8.46 -13.36 -3.37
C PHE A 47 8.13 -14.53 -4.32
N PHE A 48 9.14 -15.30 -4.72
CA PHE A 48 8.94 -16.45 -5.61
C PHE A 48 8.32 -17.66 -4.91
N ASP A 49 8.42 -17.74 -3.57
CA ASP A 49 7.82 -18.82 -2.80
C ASP A 49 6.29 -18.75 -2.80
N LEU A 50 5.72 -17.58 -3.10
CA LEU A 50 4.27 -17.38 -3.20
C LEU A 50 3.65 -18.11 -4.39
N ALA A 51 4.42 -18.38 -5.45
CA ALA A 51 3.91 -19.02 -6.65
C ALA A 51 3.57 -20.49 -6.35
N GLY A 52 2.27 -20.78 -6.26
CA GLY A 52 1.77 -22.12 -5.94
C GLY A 52 1.72 -22.45 -4.45
N ALA A 53 2.00 -21.50 -3.56
CA ALA A 53 1.89 -21.70 -2.11
C ALA A 53 0.44 -21.78 -1.59
N TRP A 54 -0.56 -21.50 -2.44
CA TRP A 54 -1.97 -21.59 -2.05
C TRP A 54 -2.43 -23.06 -2.07
N GLU A 55 -2.65 -23.62 -0.89
CA GLU A 55 -3.14 -25.00 -0.71
C GLU A 55 -4.68 -25.08 -0.58
N GLY A 56 -5.36 -23.94 -0.54
CA GLY A 56 -6.81 -23.89 -0.37
C GLY A 56 -7.57 -24.40 -1.60
N PRO A 57 -8.73 -25.04 -1.42
CA PRO A 57 -9.56 -25.52 -2.52
C PRO A 57 -10.26 -24.38 -3.30
N GLU A 58 -10.23 -23.15 -2.79
CA GLU A 58 -10.96 -22.02 -3.34
C GLU A 58 -10.33 -21.48 -4.62
N THR A 59 -11.19 -21.09 -5.57
CA THR A 59 -10.75 -20.36 -6.75
C THR A 59 -10.49 -18.88 -6.42
N PRO A 60 -9.66 -18.18 -7.22
CA PRO A 60 -9.43 -16.74 -7.04
C PRO A 60 -10.73 -15.91 -6.94
N GLU A 61 -11.76 -16.27 -7.70
CA GLU A 61 -13.06 -15.58 -7.70
C GLU A 61 -13.81 -15.78 -6.37
N GLN A 62 -13.74 -16.98 -5.79
CA GLN A 62 -14.34 -17.28 -4.50
C GLN A 62 -13.67 -16.50 -3.36
N ILE A 63 -12.34 -16.41 -3.40
CA ILE A 63 -11.54 -15.61 -2.47
C ILE A 63 -11.88 -14.12 -2.61
N MET A 64 -11.93 -13.60 -3.84
CA MET A 64 -12.26 -12.19 -4.09
C MET A 64 -13.68 -11.84 -3.66
N ARG A 65 -14.63 -12.77 -3.79
CA ARG A 65 -16.00 -12.59 -3.29
C ARG A 65 -16.04 -12.57 -1.76
N SER A 66 -15.35 -13.49 -1.08
CA SER A 66 -15.35 -13.52 0.39
C SER A 66 -14.72 -12.27 0.99
N ILE A 67 -13.65 -11.74 0.37
CA ILE A 67 -13.02 -10.47 0.79
C ILE A 67 -14.02 -9.32 0.66
N ARG A 68 -14.74 -9.22 -0.48
CA ARG A 68 -15.74 -8.17 -0.69
C ARG A 68 -16.89 -8.26 0.31
N GLU A 69 -17.44 -9.45 0.52
CA GLU A 69 -18.50 -9.69 1.49
C GLU A 69 -18.04 -9.37 2.92
N GLY A 70 -16.80 -9.72 3.27
CA GLY A 70 -16.19 -9.38 4.55
C GLY A 70 -16.05 -7.86 4.75
N LEU A 71 -15.62 -7.13 3.73
CA LEU A 71 -15.51 -5.66 3.76
C LEU A 71 -16.89 -4.99 3.91
N ASP A 72 -17.92 -5.51 3.22
CA ASP A 72 -19.30 -5.02 3.35
C ASP A 72 -19.86 -5.21 4.77
N LEU A 73 -19.43 -6.28 5.47
CA LEU A 73 -19.79 -6.52 6.87
C LEU A 73 -19.07 -5.56 7.84
N PHE A 74 -17.83 -5.18 7.55
CA PHE A 74 -17.11 -4.16 8.31
C PHE A 74 -17.75 -2.77 8.13
N GLU A 75 -18.04 -2.35 6.90
CA GLU A 75 -18.67 -1.05 6.64
C GLU A 75 -20.07 -0.92 7.27
N LYS A 76 -20.84 -2.01 7.36
CA LYS A 76 -22.16 -2.00 8.02
C LYS A 76 -22.05 -1.84 9.54
N ARG A 77 -20.99 -2.38 10.17
CA ARG A 77 -20.79 -2.27 11.61
C ARG A 77 -20.41 -0.84 12.02
N ASP A 78 -19.62 -0.14 11.22
CA ASP A 78 -19.20 1.23 11.49
C ASP A 78 -20.32 2.28 11.27
N ARG A 79 -21.41 1.92 10.59
CA ARG A 79 -22.59 2.81 10.42
C ARG A 79 -23.64 2.69 11.55
N ILE A 80 -23.45 1.77 12.48
CA ILE A 80 -24.40 1.48 13.58
C ILE A 80 -23.87 2.00 14.93
N ASN A 81 -22.65 2.52 14.98
CA ASN A 81 -22.10 3.29 16.10
C ASN A 81 -22.05 4.78 15.77
#